data_AF-A0A660QKV1-F1
#
_entry.id   AF-A0A660QKV1-F1
#
_cell.length_a   1.000
_cell.length_b   1.000
_cell.length_c   1.000
_cell.angle_alpha   90.00
_cell.angle_beta   90.00
_cell.angle_gamma   90.00
#
_symmetry.space_group_name_H-M   'P 1'
#
loop_
_entity.id
_entity.type
_entity.pdbx_description
1 polymer ?
#
loop_
_entity_poly.entity_id
_entity_poly.type
_entity_poly.pdbx_seq_one_letter_code
_entity_poly.pdbx_strand_id
1 'polypeptide(L)'
;MNEDILEEILKKRIDDELFLPHYERFSIVNLVVSLLKHFGVETHHPPYPLGDFVDLNGVRKIVLVILDAMGYRNLEKLRQRRTLRILERGKLLIGTSVFPTTTATALTSFCTALTPQEHGMMGYILFLKEFGTLTNMIEFSPVGFPRDSLLERGLNIHHFLERETIFQKLRKEGVKPVAVTANIFRNTGLSKMHHEGALVKGYHSISDMVTI
;
A
#
# COMPACT_ATOMS: atom_id res chain seq x y z
N MET A 1 9.54 -19.45 10.52
CA MET A 1 8.37 -19.22 9.64
C MET A 1 7.17 -19.33 10.55
N ASN A 2 6.23 -18.39 10.50
CA ASN A 2 5.08 -18.45 11.40
C ASN A 2 4.05 -19.38 10.79
N GLU A 3 4.23 -20.69 10.99
CA GLU A 3 3.34 -21.74 10.51
C GLU A 3 1.89 -21.44 10.91
N ASP A 4 1.67 -20.97 12.14
CA ASP A 4 0.36 -20.55 12.65
C ASP A 4 -0.33 -19.47 11.79
N ILE A 5 0.41 -18.45 11.33
CA ILE A 5 -0.17 -17.39 10.48
C ILE A 5 -0.53 -17.95 9.11
N LEU A 6 0.34 -18.81 8.57
CA LEU A 6 0.08 -19.45 7.29
C LEU A 6 -1.15 -20.34 7.38
N GLU A 7 -1.30 -21.13 8.44
CA GLU A 7 -2.50 -21.94 8.68
C GLU A 7 -3.78 -21.10 8.74
N GLU A 8 -3.78 -19.97 9.45
CA GLU A 8 -4.93 -19.05 9.48
C GLU A 8 -5.27 -18.48 8.10
N ILE A 9 -4.25 -18.10 7.30
CA ILE A 9 -4.47 -17.63 5.93
C ILE A 9 -4.99 -18.77 5.03
N LEU A 10 -4.47 -19.99 5.19
CA LEU A 10 -4.89 -21.15 4.41
C LEU A 10 -6.34 -21.57 4.70
N LYS A 11 -6.87 -21.30 5.90
CA LYS A 11 -8.31 -21.48 6.21
C LYS A 11 -9.23 -20.60 5.35
N LYS A 12 -8.71 -19.51 4.79
CA LYS A 12 -9.42 -18.57 3.90
C LYS A 12 -9.22 -18.86 2.40
N ARG A 13 -8.68 -20.03 2.07
CA ARG A 13 -8.51 -20.49 0.68
C ARG A 13 -9.86 -20.74 0.02
N ILE A 14 -10.06 -20.17 -1.16
CA ILE A 14 -11.20 -20.45 -2.04
C ILE A 14 -10.82 -21.57 -3.02
N ASP A 15 -9.62 -21.49 -3.58
CA ASP A 15 -9.10 -22.43 -4.58
C ASP A 15 -7.55 -22.48 -4.48
N ASP A 16 -6.90 -23.28 -5.31
CA ASP A 16 -5.49 -23.59 -5.18
C ASP A 16 -4.58 -22.35 -5.20
N GLU A 17 -5.03 -21.31 -5.88
CA GLU A 17 -4.34 -20.03 -6.05
C GLU A 17 -5.12 -18.82 -5.52
N LEU A 18 -6.32 -19.03 -4.97
CA LEU A 18 -7.21 -17.95 -4.55
C LEU A 18 -7.47 -17.97 -3.04
N PHE A 19 -7.26 -16.82 -2.40
CA PHE A 19 -7.44 -16.63 -0.97
C PHE A 19 -8.29 -15.37 -0.73
N LEU A 20 -9.23 -15.46 0.22
CA LEU A 20 -9.91 -14.26 0.71
C LEU A 20 -8.91 -13.37 1.47
N PRO A 21 -9.00 -12.03 1.34
CA PRO A 21 -8.24 -11.13 2.20
C PRO A 21 -8.54 -11.39 3.68
N HIS A 22 -7.48 -11.40 4.48
CA HIS A 22 -7.56 -11.62 5.92
C HIS A 22 -7.60 -10.29 6.67
N TYR A 23 -8.63 -9.46 6.40
CA TYR A 23 -8.79 -8.12 6.98
C TYR A 23 -8.87 -8.10 8.52
N GLU A 24 -9.15 -9.23 9.14
CA GLU A 24 -9.24 -9.38 10.60
C GLU A 24 -7.87 -9.32 11.28
N ARG A 25 -6.76 -9.59 10.58
CA ARG A 25 -5.44 -9.64 11.23
C ARG A 25 -4.24 -9.65 10.30
N PHE A 26 -4.31 -10.36 9.17
CA PHE A 26 -3.14 -10.71 8.36
C PHE A 26 -3.24 -10.16 6.93
N SER A 27 -3.56 -8.88 6.77
CA SER A 27 -3.59 -8.20 5.47
C SER A 27 -2.68 -6.96 5.42
N ILE A 28 -2.52 -6.39 4.23
CA ILE A 28 -1.91 -5.07 4.00
C ILE A 28 -2.49 -4.00 4.94
N VAL A 29 -3.82 -3.99 5.12
CA VAL A 29 -4.50 -3.01 5.99
C VAL A 29 -3.98 -3.15 7.42
N ASN A 30 -3.94 -4.37 7.94
CA ASN A 30 -3.49 -4.65 9.31
C ASN A 30 -2.01 -4.29 9.50
N LEU A 31 -1.17 -4.53 8.49
CA LEU A 31 0.24 -4.14 8.53
C LEU A 31 0.38 -2.63 8.72
N VAL A 32 -0.32 -1.84 7.90
CA VAL A 32 -0.26 -0.38 7.99
C VAL A 32 -0.86 0.12 9.30
N VAL A 33 -1.93 -0.50 9.79
CA VAL A 33 -2.50 -0.20 11.10
C VAL A 33 -1.47 -0.38 12.21
N SER A 34 -0.65 -1.43 12.18
CA SER A 34 0.43 -1.62 13.18
C SER A 34 1.44 -0.48 13.15
N LEU A 35 1.79 0.01 11.96
CA LEU A 35 2.69 1.15 11.79
C LEU A 35 2.08 2.44 12.33
N LEU A 36 0.79 2.67 12.06
CA LEU A 36 0.05 3.82 12.57
C LEU A 36 -0.03 3.80 14.10
N LYS A 37 -0.43 2.67 14.70
CA LYS A 37 -0.49 2.52 16.15
C LYS A 37 0.85 2.70 16.84
N HIS A 38 1.94 2.26 16.21
CA HIS A 38 3.30 2.49 16.72
C HIS A 38 3.60 3.99 16.91
N PHE A 39 3.04 4.85 16.06
CA PHE A 39 3.18 6.30 16.15
C PHE A 39 2.03 7.00 16.88
N GLY A 40 1.18 6.26 17.60
CA GLY A 40 0.09 6.83 18.39
C GLY A 40 -1.18 7.18 17.60
N VAL A 41 -1.26 6.85 16.31
CA VAL A 41 -2.43 7.12 15.49
C VAL A 41 -3.55 6.12 15.80
N GLU A 42 -4.74 6.63 16.10
CA GLU A 42 -5.94 5.80 16.26
C GLU A 42 -6.42 5.20 14.93
N THR A 43 -6.93 3.96 14.98
CA THR A 43 -7.32 3.19 13.78
C THR A 43 -8.56 2.34 14.05
N HIS A 44 -9.37 2.09 13.02
CA HIS A 44 -10.59 1.29 13.12
C HIS A 44 -10.38 -0.23 12.96
N HIS A 45 -9.26 -0.62 12.35
CA HIS A 45 -8.91 -2.03 12.11
C HIS A 45 -7.95 -2.57 13.18
N PRO A 46 -7.90 -3.90 13.37
CA PRO A 46 -6.91 -4.52 14.24
C PRO A 46 -5.50 -4.48 13.61
N PRO A 47 -4.44 -4.30 14.42
CA PRO A 47 -3.07 -4.32 13.91
C PRO A 47 -2.63 -5.74 13.56
N TYR A 48 -1.76 -5.85 12.56
CA TYR A 48 -0.92 -7.03 12.38
C TYR A 48 -0.02 -7.19 13.63
N PRO A 49 0.15 -8.40 14.17
CA PRO A 49 0.91 -8.62 15.40
C PRO A 49 2.44 -8.52 15.17
N LEU A 50 2.94 -7.38 14.66
CA LEU A 50 4.37 -7.17 14.40
C LEU A 50 5.22 -7.28 15.66
N GLY A 51 4.70 -6.83 16.80
CA GLY A 51 5.38 -6.84 18.10
C GLY A 51 5.76 -8.24 18.58
N ASP A 52 5.05 -9.28 18.12
CA ASP A 52 5.34 -10.68 18.45
C ASP A 52 6.63 -11.17 17.74
N PHE A 53 7.09 -10.43 16.71
CA PHE A 53 8.21 -10.84 15.85
C PHE A 53 9.38 -9.85 15.84
N VAL A 54 9.10 -8.58 16.10
CA VAL A 54 10.07 -7.48 16.06
C VAL A 54 9.80 -6.53 17.23
N ASP A 55 10.83 -6.26 18.03
CA ASP A 55 10.75 -5.23 19.06
C ASP A 55 10.75 -3.84 18.41
N LEU A 56 9.65 -3.12 18.58
CA LEU A 56 9.49 -1.75 18.08
C LEU A 56 9.74 -0.70 19.16
N ASN A 57 10.05 -1.08 20.40
CA ASN A 57 10.29 -0.13 21.48
C ASN A 57 11.43 0.85 21.14
N GLY A 58 11.16 2.15 21.28
CA GLY A 58 12.13 3.20 20.96
C GLY A 58 12.41 3.40 19.46
N VAL A 59 11.74 2.67 18.55
CA VAL A 59 11.87 2.88 17.11
C VAL A 59 11.26 4.23 16.72
N ARG A 60 12.10 5.16 16.26
CA ARG A 60 11.66 6.52 15.87
C ARG A 60 11.43 6.69 14.36
N LYS A 61 11.94 5.76 13.56
CA LYS A 61 11.89 5.82 12.09
C LYS A 61 11.58 4.44 11.56
N ILE A 62 10.58 4.37 10.68
CA ILE A 62 10.22 3.16 9.95
C ILE A 62 10.31 3.47 8.47
N VAL A 63 10.96 2.60 7.72
CA VAL A 63 11.03 2.66 6.26
C VAL A 63 10.24 1.50 5.71
N LEU A 64 9.15 1.81 5.00
CA LEU A 64 8.35 0.83 4.28
C LEU A 64 8.73 0.86 2.80
N VAL A 65 9.25 -0.26 2.28
CA VAL A 65 9.56 -0.44 0.86
C VAL A 65 8.52 -1.37 0.26
N ILE A 66 7.81 -0.90 -0.76
CA ILE A 66 6.81 -1.68 -1.48
C ILE A 66 7.44 -2.21 -2.77
N LEU A 67 7.41 -3.53 -2.94
CA LEU A 67 7.80 -4.20 -4.18
C LEU A 67 6.53 -4.64 -4.90
N ASP A 68 6.13 -3.87 -5.92
CA ASP A 68 4.90 -4.16 -6.67
C ASP A 68 5.00 -5.53 -7.38
N ALA A 69 3.87 -6.23 -7.46
CA ALA A 69 3.73 -7.58 -8.01
C ALA A 69 4.66 -8.66 -7.42
N MET A 70 5.27 -8.44 -6.25
CA MET A 70 6.10 -9.45 -5.57
C MET A 70 5.30 -10.31 -4.58
N GLY A 71 4.74 -11.41 -5.08
CA GLY A 71 4.05 -12.40 -4.24
C GLY A 71 4.98 -13.28 -3.39
N TYR A 72 4.42 -13.89 -2.34
CA TYR A 72 5.14 -14.76 -1.39
C TYR A 72 5.96 -15.86 -2.07
N ARG A 73 5.37 -16.61 -3.01
CA ARG A 73 6.05 -17.70 -3.74
C ARG A 73 7.31 -17.22 -4.49
N ASN A 74 7.28 -16.01 -5.04
CA ASN A 74 8.45 -15.42 -5.72
C ASN A 74 9.53 -15.02 -4.72
N LEU A 75 9.12 -14.44 -3.59
CA LEU A 75 10.05 -14.07 -2.52
C LEU A 75 10.73 -15.31 -1.89
N GLU A 76 9.98 -16.39 -1.70
CA GLU A 76 10.50 -17.66 -1.20
C GLU A 76 11.55 -18.26 -2.14
N LYS A 77 11.28 -18.28 -3.45
CA LYS A 77 12.27 -18.72 -4.47
C LYS A 77 13.56 -17.90 -4.41
N LEU A 78 13.48 -16.59 -4.23
CA LEU A 78 14.65 -15.72 -4.10
C LEU A 78 15.43 -15.98 -2.80
N ARG A 79 14.72 -16.28 -1.71
CA ARG A 79 15.32 -16.67 -0.42
C ARG A 79 16.08 -17.99 -0.53
N GLN A 80 15.49 -19.00 -1.16
CA GLN A 80 16.12 -20.31 -1.38
C GLN A 80 17.39 -20.19 -2.23
N ARG A 81 17.41 -19.29 -3.21
CA ARG A 81 18.58 -19.00 -4.06
C ARG A 81 19.63 -18.11 -3.38
N ARG A 82 19.41 -17.66 -2.14
CA ARG A 82 20.27 -16.73 -1.38
C ARG A 82 20.63 -15.46 -2.17
N THR A 83 19.72 -15.01 -3.04
CA THR A 83 19.97 -13.86 -3.94
C THR A 83 19.84 -12.53 -3.21
N LEU A 84 19.07 -12.48 -2.12
CA LEU A 84 18.80 -11.27 -1.34
C LEU A 84 19.28 -11.45 0.10
N ARG A 85 20.47 -10.94 0.43
CA ARG A 85 21.08 -11.02 1.78
C ARG A 85 20.20 -10.41 2.88
N ILE A 86 19.33 -9.45 2.53
CA ILE A 86 18.41 -8.84 3.50
C ILE A 86 17.39 -9.86 4.05
N LEU A 87 17.03 -10.87 3.25
CA LEU A 87 16.10 -11.94 3.67
C LEU A 87 16.73 -12.91 4.67
N GLU A 88 18.06 -12.91 4.80
CA GLU A 88 18.78 -13.74 5.77
C GLU A 88 18.88 -13.08 7.15
N ARG A 89 18.84 -11.74 7.20
CA ARG A 89 18.95 -10.96 8.45
C ARG A 89 17.60 -10.52 9.01
N GLY A 90 16.58 -10.46 8.17
CA GLY A 90 15.22 -10.04 8.56
C GLY A 90 14.33 -11.18 9.04
N LYS A 91 13.14 -10.81 9.51
CA LYS A 91 12.03 -11.75 9.73
C LYS A 91 11.15 -11.78 8.48
N LEU A 92 10.81 -12.97 8.00
CA LEU A 92 9.83 -13.14 6.94
C LEU A 92 8.46 -13.37 7.56
N LEU A 93 7.55 -12.43 7.30
CA LEU A 93 6.15 -12.48 7.72
C LEU A 93 5.27 -12.64 6.48
N ILE A 94 4.12 -13.29 6.64
CA ILE A 94 3.17 -13.56 5.56
C ILE A 94 1.90 -12.75 5.83
N GLY A 95 1.34 -12.18 4.77
CA GLY A 95 0.07 -11.47 4.81
C GLY A 95 -0.60 -11.55 3.45
N THR A 96 -1.91 -11.40 3.48
CA THR A 96 -2.76 -11.28 2.29
C THR A 96 -2.71 -9.86 1.75
N SER A 97 -2.89 -9.75 0.43
CA SER A 97 -3.25 -8.46 -0.17
C SER A 97 -4.71 -8.14 0.13
N VAL A 98 -5.24 -7.10 -0.51
CA VAL A 98 -6.66 -6.76 -0.50
C VAL A 98 -7.36 -7.31 -1.74
N PHE A 99 -8.69 -7.31 -1.75
CA PHE A 99 -9.47 -7.67 -2.93
C PHE A 99 -10.26 -6.47 -3.47
N PRO A 100 -10.17 -6.15 -4.77
CA PRO A 100 -9.34 -6.83 -5.79
C PRO A 100 -7.83 -6.60 -5.62
N THR A 101 -7.01 -7.56 -6.05
CA THR A 101 -5.54 -7.54 -5.94
C THR A 101 -4.86 -6.69 -7.02
N THR A 102 -5.39 -5.48 -7.27
CA THR A 102 -4.82 -4.54 -8.26
C THR A 102 -3.93 -3.50 -7.58
N THR A 103 -2.96 -2.95 -8.31
CA THR A 103 -2.07 -1.89 -7.81
C THR A 103 -2.85 -0.69 -7.28
N ALA A 104 -3.88 -0.21 -8.01
CA ALA A 104 -4.71 0.92 -7.58
C ALA A 104 -5.39 0.65 -6.23
N THR A 105 -6.02 -0.52 -6.10
CA THR A 105 -6.72 -0.92 -4.86
C THR A 105 -5.74 -1.11 -3.70
N ALA A 106 -4.69 -1.91 -3.89
CA ALA A 106 -3.73 -2.24 -2.83
C ALA A 106 -2.94 -1.01 -2.34
N LEU A 107 -2.44 -0.16 -3.24
CA LEU A 107 -1.77 1.08 -2.86
C LEU A 107 -2.71 2.05 -2.15
N THR A 108 -3.98 2.10 -2.54
CA THR A 108 -4.96 2.92 -1.81
C THR A 108 -5.18 2.40 -0.40
N SER A 109 -5.26 1.08 -0.20
CA SER A 109 -5.33 0.50 1.13
C SER A 109 -4.06 0.77 1.95
N PHE A 110 -2.87 0.69 1.32
CA PHE A 110 -1.61 1.08 1.97
C PHE A 110 -1.64 2.54 2.42
N CYS A 111 -2.10 3.44 1.56
CA CYS A 111 -2.03 4.87 1.79
C CYS A 111 -3.15 5.39 2.67
N THR A 112 -4.20 4.62 2.96
CA THR A 112 -5.33 5.06 3.81
C THR A 112 -5.48 4.25 5.11
N ALA A 113 -4.86 3.05 5.17
CA ALA A 113 -5.11 2.03 6.18
C ALA A 113 -6.58 1.59 6.25
N LEU A 114 -7.26 1.61 5.09
CA LEU A 114 -8.65 1.21 4.92
C LEU A 114 -8.76 0.05 3.94
N THR A 115 -9.81 -0.73 4.06
CA THR A 115 -10.19 -1.77 3.10
C THR A 115 -10.78 -1.15 1.82
N PRO A 116 -10.80 -1.90 0.70
CA PRO A 116 -11.41 -1.45 -0.55
C PRO A 116 -12.87 -1.00 -0.42
N GLN A 117 -13.63 -1.64 0.47
CA GLN A 117 -15.01 -1.26 0.77
C GLN A 117 -15.11 0.15 1.37
N GLU A 118 -14.12 0.59 2.14
CA GLU A 118 -14.16 1.87 2.87
C GLU A 118 -13.62 3.04 2.04
N HIS A 119 -12.63 2.78 1.16
CA HIS A 119 -12.01 3.80 0.31
C HIS A 119 -12.52 3.82 -1.14
N GLY A 120 -13.35 2.87 -1.56
CA GLY A 120 -14.06 2.87 -2.85
C GLY A 120 -13.22 2.60 -4.11
N MET A 121 -11.91 2.43 -3.99
CA MET A 121 -11.01 2.13 -5.13
C MET A 121 -11.07 0.64 -5.48
N MET A 122 -12.09 0.25 -6.21
CA MET A 122 -12.49 -1.16 -6.42
C MET A 122 -11.92 -1.81 -7.68
N GLY A 123 -10.96 -1.21 -8.39
CA GLY A 123 -10.37 -1.85 -9.56
C GLY A 123 -9.45 -0.98 -10.37
N TYR A 124 -8.89 -1.59 -11.41
CA TYR A 124 -7.99 -0.92 -12.37
C TYR A 124 -8.76 -0.03 -13.36
N ILE A 125 -9.91 -0.49 -13.84
CA ILE A 125 -10.83 0.28 -14.69
C ILE A 125 -12.17 0.37 -13.98
N LEU A 126 -12.66 1.60 -13.77
CA LEU A 126 -13.97 1.86 -13.16
C LEU A 126 -14.78 2.79 -14.06
N PHE A 127 -16.10 2.62 -14.07
CA PHE A 127 -16.99 3.60 -14.70
C PHE A 127 -17.24 4.75 -13.72
N LEU A 128 -16.70 5.93 -14.01
CA LEU A 128 -16.97 7.14 -13.23
C LEU A 128 -18.18 7.85 -13.84
N LYS A 129 -19.32 7.80 -13.13
CA LYS A 129 -20.60 8.32 -13.61
C LYS A 129 -20.52 9.82 -13.88
N GLU A 130 -19.77 10.53 -13.05
CA GLU A 130 -19.52 11.98 -13.10
C GLU A 130 -18.87 12.40 -14.42
N PHE A 131 -18.09 11.50 -15.03
CA PHE A 131 -17.40 11.74 -16.30
C PHE A 131 -17.97 10.92 -17.46
N GLY A 132 -18.97 10.08 -17.20
CA GLY A 132 -19.60 9.21 -18.19
C GLY A 132 -18.61 8.29 -18.91
N THR A 133 -17.54 7.83 -18.25
CA THR A 133 -16.45 7.13 -18.92
C THR A 133 -15.83 5.99 -18.11
N LEU A 134 -15.35 4.97 -18.83
CA LEU A 134 -14.47 3.95 -18.27
C LEU A 134 -13.09 4.57 -18.06
N THR A 135 -12.68 4.63 -16.80
CA THR A 135 -11.48 5.33 -16.33
C THR A 135 -10.44 4.34 -15.86
N ASN A 136 -9.21 4.47 -16.34
CA ASN A 136 -8.05 3.83 -15.74
C ASN A 136 -7.71 4.54 -14.42
N MET A 137 -7.85 3.84 -13.30
CA MET A 137 -7.69 4.42 -11.97
C MET A 137 -6.24 4.66 -11.56
N ILE A 138 -5.26 4.10 -12.27
CA ILE A 138 -3.84 4.42 -12.06
C ILE A 138 -3.47 5.71 -12.80
N GLU A 139 -4.12 5.94 -13.93
CA GLU A 139 -3.82 7.04 -14.82
C GLU A 139 -4.77 8.21 -14.66
N PHE A 140 -5.93 8.05 -14.01
CA PHE A 140 -7.00 9.04 -13.96
C PHE A 140 -7.30 9.61 -15.36
N SER A 141 -7.47 8.70 -16.32
CA SER A 141 -7.78 9.00 -17.71
C SER A 141 -8.85 8.03 -18.22
N PRO A 142 -9.69 8.44 -19.19
CA PRO A 142 -10.47 7.47 -19.93
C PRO A 142 -9.56 6.41 -20.57
N VAL A 143 -10.04 5.18 -20.71
CA VAL A 143 -9.24 4.11 -21.34
C VAL A 143 -8.79 4.53 -22.74
N GLY A 144 -7.48 4.48 -23.00
CA GLY A 144 -6.87 4.87 -24.27
C GLY A 144 -6.52 6.36 -24.40
N PHE A 145 -6.73 7.17 -23.36
CA PHE A 145 -6.38 8.59 -23.34
C PHE A 145 -5.11 8.84 -22.53
N PRO A 146 -4.43 10.00 -22.76
CA PRO A 146 -3.26 10.38 -21.98
C PRO A 146 -3.52 10.37 -20.48
N ARG A 147 -2.50 9.99 -19.71
CA ARG A 147 -2.49 10.03 -18.25
C ARG A 147 -2.91 11.40 -17.74
N ASP A 148 -3.67 11.39 -16.65
CA ASP A 148 -4.19 12.52 -15.90
C ASP A 148 -5.16 13.42 -16.70
N SER A 149 -5.63 12.98 -17.87
CA SER A 149 -6.55 13.76 -18.71
C SER A 149 -7.90 14.04 -18.05
N LEU A 150 -8.32 13.31 -17.01
CA LEU A 150 -9.51 13.72 -16.23
C LEU A 150 -9.22 14.90 -15.29
N LEU A 151 -7.98 15.06 -14.80
CA LEU A 151 -7.61 16.19 -13.96
C LEU A 151 -7.73 17.50 -14.74
N GLU A 152 -7.31 17.48 -16.01
CA GLU A 152 -7.49 18.60 -16.96
C GLU A 152 -8.96 18.92 -17.23
N ARG A 153 -9.85 17.95 -17.01
CA ARG A 153 -11.31 18.06 -17.19
C ARG A 153 -12.06 18.34 -15.89
N GLY A 154 -11.35 18.76 -14.85
CA GLY A 154 -11.94 19.21 -13.59
C GLY A 154 -12.02 18.15 -12.50
N LEU A 155 -11.46 16.96 -12.69
CA LEU A 155 -11.33 15.99 -11.59
C LEU A 155 -10.40 16.55 -10.50
N ASN A 156 -10.96 16.86 -9.33
CA ASN A 156 -10.16 17.23 -8.17
C ASN A 156 -9.66 15.99 -7.45
N ILE A 157 -8.37 15.69 -7.65
CA ILE A 157 -7.76 14.47 -7.12
C ILE A 157 -7.68 14.42 -5.59
N HIS A 158 -7.60 15.58 -4.92
CA HIS A 158 -7.55 15.69 -3.46
C HIS A 158 -8.90 15.37 -2.80
N HIS A 159 -9.99 15.50 -3.56
CA HIS A 159 -11.34 15.16 -3.11
C HIS A 159 -11.84 13.83 -3.67
N PHE A 160 -11.03 13.10 -4.46
CA PHE A 160 -11.50 11.87 -5.09
C PHE A 160 -11.79 10.75 -4.09
N LEU A 161 -10.92 10.53 -3.09
CA LEU A 161 -11.14 9.49 -2.07
C LEU A 161 -12.00 9.97 -0.90
N GLU A 162 -11.99 11.27 -0.60
CA GLU A 162 -12.59 11.83 0.62
C GLU A 162 -12.16 11.11 1.91
N ARG A 163 -10.93 10.60 1.95
CA ARG A 163 -10.35 9.91 3.12
C ARG A 163 -8.97 10.45 3.39
N GLU A 164 -8.62 10.58 4.67
CA GLU A 164 -7.27 10.97 5.05
C GLU A 164 -6.28 9.86 4.76
N THR A 165 -5.15 10.24 4.17
CA THR A 165 -4.03 9.33 3.99
C THR A 165 -3.35 9.04 5.34
N ILE A 166 -2.54 7.98 5.38
CA ILE A 166 -1.67 7.69 6.52
C ILE A 166 -0.68 8.82 6.78
N PHE A 167 -0.26 9.56 5.75
CA PHE A 167 0.70 10.65 5.91
C PHE A 167 0.05 11.88 6.55
N GLN A 168 -1.21 12.19 6.19
CA GLN A 168 -1.99 13.20 6.90
C GLN A 168 -2.18 12.82 8.37
N LYS A 169 -2.59 11.58 8.66
CA LYS A 169 -2.77 11.07 10.02
C LYS A 169 -1.47 11.15 10.84
N LEU A 170 -0.36 10.65 10.30
CA LEU A 170 0.95 10.68 10.96
C LEU A 170 1.43 12.11 11.29
N ARG A 171 1.15 13.09 10.43
CA ARG A 171 1.51 14.48 10.74
C ARG A 171 0.75 15.08 11.90
N LYS A 172 -0.50 14.68 12.12
CA LYS A 172 -1.28 15.13 13.27
C LYS A 172 -0.64 14.67 14.58
N GLU A 173 0.00 13.50 14.58
CA GLU A 173 0.81 12.97 15.69
C GLU A 173 2.25 13.51 15.72
N GLY A 174 2.57 14.56 14.95
CA GLY A 174 3.89 15.18 14.94
C GLY A 174 4.98 14.39 14.19
N VAL A 175 4.62 13.31 13.51
CA VAL A 175 5.55 12.55 12.67
C VAL A 175 5.80 13.29 11.35
N LYS A 176 7.02 13.18 10.80
CA LYS A 176 7.41 13.77 9.52
C LYS A 176 7.44 12.70 8.42
N PRO A 177 6.30 12.40 7.76
CA PRO A 177 6.27 11.40 6.70
C PRO A 177 6.99 11.86 5.43
N VAL A 178 7.67 10.91 4.78
CA VAL A 178 8.33 11.09 3.49
C VAL A 178 7.83 10.00 2.56
N ALA A 179 7.41 10.37 1.35
CA ALA A 179 7.04 9.44 0.30
C ALA A 179 8.11 9.51 -0.80
N VAL A 180 8.73 8.38 -1.09
CA VAL A 180 9.77 8.26 -2.11
C VAL A 180 9.19 7.51 -3.30
N THR A 181 9.15 8.14 -4.47
CA THR A 181 8.57 7.55 -5.69
C THR A 181 9.43 7.85 -6.90
N ALA A 182 9.30 7.09 -7.98
CA ALA A 182 10.03 7.39 -9.21
C ALA A 182 9.62 8.79 -9.71
N ASN A 183 10.60 9.58 -10.17
CA ASN A 183 10.35 10.99 -10.51
C ASN A 183 9.28 11.16 -11.61
N ILE A 184 9.14 10.17 -12.50
CA ILE A 184 8.09 10.11 -13.52
C ILE A 184 6.67 10.04 -12.94
N PHE A 185 6.49 9.51 -11.73
CA PHE A 185 5.18 9.40 -11.06
C PHE A 185 4.92 10.53 -10.08
N ARG A 186 5.95 11.30 -9.69
CA ARG A 186 5.89 12.31 -8.62
C ARG A 186 4.69 13.25 -8.70
N ASN A 187 4.35 13.70 -9.91
CA ASN A 187 3.28 14.70 -10.14
C ASN A 187 2.00 14.11 -10.74
N THR A 188 1.90 12.78 -10.82
CA THR A 188 0.73 12.09 -11.38
C THR A 188 -0.45 12.10 -10.41
N GLY A 189 -1.67 11.98 -10.92
CA GLY A 189 -2.91 12.02 -10.13
C GLY A 189 -2.89 11.02 -8.97
N LEU A 190 -2.62 9.74 -9.26
CA LEU A 190 -2.56 8.70 -8.22
C LEU A 190 -1.54 9.01 -7.12
N SER A 191 -0.35 9.47 -7.49
CA SER A 191 0.70 9.81 -6.50
C SER A 191 0.33 11.04 -5.68
N LYS A 192 -0.29 12.07 -6.29
CA LYS A 192 -0.77 13.25 -5.55
C LYS A 192 -1.85 12.87 -4.54
N MET A 193 -2.79 12.02 -4.93
CA MET A 193 -3.83 11.48 -4.06
C MET A 193 -3.26 10.68 -2.89
N HIS A 194 -2.37 9.73 -3.18
CA HIS A 194 -1.83 8.79 -2.19
C HIS A 194 -0.81 9.44 -1.25
N HIS A 195 -0.01 10.37 -1.75
CA HIS A 195 1.07 10.99 -0.98
C HIS A 195 0.67 12.33 -0.35
N GLU A 196 -0.60 12.69 -0.34
CA GLU A 196 -1.07 13.86 0.39
C GLU A 196 -0.84 13.67 1.89
N GLY A 197 -0.41 14.65 2.67
CA GLY A 197 0.94 15.10 2.49
C GLY A 197 1.95 14.25 3.28
N ALA A 198 2.79 13.60 2.51
CA ALA A 198 4.16 13.40 2.85
C ALA A 198 4.99 14.55 2.30
N LEU A 199 6.25 14.65 2.72
CA LEU A 199 7.26 15.27 1.88
C LEU A 199 7.57 14.32 0.72
N VAL A 200 7.15 14.66 -0.50
CA VAL A 200 7.34 13.79 -1.68
C VAL A 200 8.71 14.03 -2.30
N LYS A 201 9.53 12.97 -2.35
CA LYS A 201 10.84 12.96 -3.01
C LYS A 201 10.82 12.02 -4.22
N GLY A 202 11.28 12.54 -5.36
CA GLY A 202 11.41 11.77 -6.60
C GLY A 202 12.81 11.18 -6.72
N TYR A 203 12.94 9.97 -7.29
CA TYR A 203 14.23 9.39 -7.67
C TYR A 203 14.29 9.06 -9.17
N HIS A 204 15.50 9.06 -9.75
CA HIS A 204 15.75 8.70 -11.15
C HIS A 204 16.32 7.30 -11.33
N SER A 205 16.96 6.75 -10.29
CA SER A 205 17.50 5.38 -10.29
C SER A 205 17.40 4.75 -8.91
N ILE A 206 17.62 3.43 -8.82
CA ILE A 206 17.67 2.74 -7.53
C ILE A 206 18.82 3.27 -6.66
N SER A 207 19.95 3.64 -7.26
CA SER A 207 21.10 4.20 -6.51
C SER A 207 20.76 5.56 -5.90
N ASP A 208 19.99 6.37 -6.62
CA ASP A 208 19.45 7.65 -6.14
C ASP A 208 18.40 7.44 -5.04
N MET A 209 17.51 6.45 -5.19
CA MET A 209 16.48 6.14 -4.18
C MET A 209 17.05 5.84 -2.79
N VAL A 210 18.20 5.15 -2.71
CA VAL A 210 18.78 4.72 -1.43
C VAL A 210 19.63 5.79 -0.73
N THR A 211 19.86 6.94 -1.38
CA THR A 211 20.62 8.07 -0.83
C THR A 211 19.75 9.28 -0.43
N ILE A 212 18.43 9.18 -0.63
CA ILE A 212 17.42 10.22 -0.40
C ILE A 212 17.16 10.54 1.09
#